data_AF-A0A7W0C0V0-F1
#
_entry.id   AF-A0A7W0C0V0-F1
#
_cell.length_a   1.000
_cell.length_b   1.000
_cell.length_c   1.000
_cell.angle_alpha   90.00
_cell.angle_beta   90.00
_cell.angle_gamma   90.00
#
_symmetry.space_group_name_H-M   'P 1'
#
loop_
_entity.id
_entity.type
_entity.pdbx_description
1 polymer ?
#
loop_
_entity_poly.entity_id
_entity_poly.type
_entity_poly.pdbx_seq_one_letter_code
_entity_poly.pdbx_strand_id
1 'polypeptide(L)' 'MAYMKERSDYDESKIRAVLHAMNFTGNDLRKNVRDLSGGEAIRLVLCQLFLGRYNILILDEPTNFLDVFCIEALERF' A
#
# COMPACT_ATOMS: atom_id res chain seq x y z
N MET A 1 5.76 3.15 -7.71
CA MET A 1 4.66 3.90 -8.35
C MET A 1 4.13 3.23 -9.61
N ALA A 2 4.97 2.95 -10.62
CA ALA A 2 4.52 2.38 -11.91
C ALA A 2 3.68 1.10 -11.74
N TYR A 3 4.11 0.20 -10.86
CA TYR A 3 3.40 -1.04 -10.54
C TYR A 3 1.95 -0.83 -10.05
N MET A 4 1.69 0.24 -9.27
CA MET A 4 0.34 0.56 -8.79
C MET A 4 -0.53 1.20 -9.87
N LYS A 5 0.06 2.09 -10.69
CA LYS A 5 -0.66 2.72 -11.81
C LYS A 5 -1.18 1.70 -12.82
N GLU A 6 -0.44 0.61 -13.04
CA GLU A 6 -0.86 -0.46 -13.95
C GLU A 6 -2.04 -1.29 -13.42
N ARG A 7 -2.28 -1.27 -12.10
CA ARG A 7 -3.23 -2.17 -11.41
C ARG A 7 -4.37 -1.43 -10.71
N SER A 8 -4.51 -0.13 -10.93
CA SER A 8 -5.46 0.72 -10.24
C SER A 8 -6.10 1.68 -11.22
N ASP A 9 -7.43 1.78 -11.20
CA ASP A 9 -8.18 2.74 -12.00
C ASP A 9 -8.24 4.14 -11.35
N TYR A 10 -7.59 4.31 -10.19
CA TYR A 10 -7.57 5.57 -9.47
C TYR A 10 -6.57 6.55 -10.09
N ASP A 11 -6.85 7.84 -9.93
CA ASP A 11 -5.93 8.87 -10.36
C ASP A 11 -4.61 8.81 -9.55
N GLU A 12 -3.58 9.41 -10.13
CA GLU A 12 -2.24 9.37 -9.56
C GLU A 12 -2.15 10.02 -8.17
N SER A 13 -2.98 11.02 -7.88
CA SER A 13 -2.99 11.68 -6.57
C SER A 13 -3.51 10.74 -5.49
N LYS A 14 -4.58 9.98 -5.76
CA LYS A 14 -5.10 8.98 -4.83
C LYS A 14 -4.10 7.85 -4.62
N ILE A 15 -3.49 7.33 -5.69
CA ILE A 15 -2.45 6.28 -5.57
C ILE A 15 -1.28 6.77 -4.71
N ARG A 16 -0.80 8.00 -4.92
CA ARG A 16 0.26 8.60 -4.09
C ARG A 16 -0.15 8.74 -2.63
N ALA A 17 -1.39 9.16 -2.36
CA ALA A 17 -1.89 9.32 -1.01
C ALA A 17 -1.88 7.97 -0.24
N VAL A 18 -2.33 6.89 -0.88
CA VAL A 18 -2.32 5.54 -0.27
C VAL A 18 -0.90 5.06 -0.01
N LEU A 19 -0.01 5.18 -1.01
CA LEU A 19 1.40 4.81 -0.87
C LEU A 19 2.09 5.61 0.25
N HIS A 20 1.83 6.92 0.32
CA HIS A 20 2.37 7.77 1.38
C HIS A 20 1.85 7.39 2.76
N ALA A 21 0.56 7.03 2.87
CA ALA A 21 -0.03 6.56 4.13
C ALA A 21 0.64 5.26 4.63
N MET A 22 1.13 4.43 3.71
CA MET A 22 1.90 3.21 4.01
C MET A 22 3.42 3.43 3.99
N ASN A 23 3.85 4.68 4.19
CA ASN A 23 5.24 5.10 4.34
C ASN A 23 6.15 4.84 3.12
N PHE A 24 5.58 4.77 1.90
CA PHE A 24 6.37 4.84 0.67
C PHE A 24 6.58 6.29 0.28
N THR A 25 7.82 6.77 0.38
CA THR A 25 8.16 8.18 0.12
C THR A 25 9.38 8.31 -0.77
N GLY A 26 9.60 9.51 -1.34
CA GLY A 26 10.81 9.84 -2.09
C GLY A 26 11.24 8.79 -3.12
N ASN A 27 12.41 8.18 -2.90
CA ASN A 27 12.99 7.18 -3.80
C ASN A 27 12.27 5.83 -3.78
N ASP A 28 11.48 5.51 -2.74
CA ASP A 28 10.74 4.24 -2.67
C ASP A 28 9.71 4.14 -3.80
N LEU A 29 9.16 5.28 -4.23
CA LEU A 29 8.22 5.34 -5.35
C LEU A 29 8.85 4.93 -6.68
N ARG A 30 10.19 4.95 -6.78
CA ARG A 30 10.98 4.56 -7.95
C ARG A 30 11.62 3.18 -7.83
N LYS A 31 11.62 2.56 -6.65
CA LYS A 31 12.14 1.20 -6.46
C LYS A 31 11.40 0.19 -7.35
N ASN A 32 12.14 -0.81 -7.83
CA ASN A 32 11.51 -1.97 -8.45
C ASN A 32 10.81 -2.79 -7.35
N VAL A 33 9.68 -3.41 -7.67
CA VAL A 33 8.97 -4.29 -6.73
C VAL A 33 9.86 -5.45 -6.28
N ARG A 34 10.79 -5.90 -7.12
CA ARG A 34 11.76 -6.96 -6.80
C ARG A 34 12.79 -6.56 -5.74
N ASP A 35 12.96 -5.26 -5.49
CA ASP A 35 13.94 -4.73 -4.54
C ASP A 35 13.32 -4.41 -3.17
N LEU A 36 12.03 -4.72 -2.97
CA LEU A 36 11.34 -4.47 -1.72
C LEU A 36 11.71 -5.50 -0.66
N SER A 37 11.92 -5.04 0.57
CA SER A 37 11.96 -5.90 1.75
C SER A 37 10.61 -6.61 1.96
N GLY A 38 10.59 -7.67 2.77
CA GLY A 38 9.35 -8.39 3.08
C GLY A 38 8.25 -7.48 3.68
N GLY A 39 8.62 -6.57 4.60
CA GLY A 39 7.68 -5.60 5.17
C GLY A 39 7.17 -4.57 4.15
N GLU A 40 8.05 -4.05 3.28
CA GLU A 40 7.61 -3.19 2.17
C GLU A 40 6.67 -3.94 1.21
N ALA A 41 6.96 -5.20 0.88
CA ALA A 41 6.09 -5.99 0.02
C ALA A 41 4.68 -6.17 0.63
N ILE A 42 4.57 -6.45 1.94
CA ILE A 42 3.30 -6.55 2.66
C ILE A 42 2.54 -5.22 2.61
N ARG A 43 3.22 -4.10 2.92
CA ARG A 43 2.60 -2.77 2.84
C ARG A 43 2.11 -2.42 1.43
N LEU A 44 2.84 -2.84 0.39
CA LEU A 44 2.43 -2.65 -1.00
C LEU A 44 1.17 -3.45 -1.34
N VAL A 45 1.04 -4.68 -0.83
CA VAL A 45 -0.18 -5.49 -0.98
C VAL A 45 -1.36 -4.80 -0.30
N LEU A 46 -1.19 -4.29 0.92
CA LEU A 46 -2.24 -3.51 1.59
C LEU A 46 -2.65 -2.27 0.77
N CYS A 47 -1.69 -1.55 0.17
CA CYS A 47 -2.00 -0.45 -0.74
C CYS A 47 -2.88 -0.89 -1.92
N GLN A 48 -2.63 -2.08 -2.48
CA GLN A 48 -3.46 -2.64 -3.55
C GLN A 48 -4.87 -2.96 -3.07
N LEU A 49 -5.01 -3.50 -1.86
CA LEU A 49 -6.31 -3.78 -1.27
C LEU A 49 -7.10 -2.49 -1.00
N PHE A 50 -6.44 -1.44 -0.52
CA PHE A 50 -7.10 -0.14 -0.32
C PHE A 50 -7.51 0.58 -1.60
N LEU A 51 -6.83 0.27 -2.71
CA LEU A 51 -7.16 0.79 -4.05
C LEU A 51 -8.06 -0.17 -4.84
N GLY A 52 -8.50 -1.28 -4.25
CA GLY A 52 -9.43 -2.20 -4.89
C GLY A 52 -10.88 -1.89 -4.55
N ARG A 53 -11.81 -2.44 -5.34
CA ARG A 53 -13.24 -2.37 -5.05
C ARG A 53 -13.71 -3.72 -4.54
N TYR A 54 -13.95 -3.79 -3.23
CA TYR A 54 -14.42 -5.00 -2.57
C TYR A 54 -15.72 -4.72 -1.82
N ASN A 55 -16.65 -5.68 -1.86
CA ASN A 55 -17.85 -5.62 -1.03
C ASN A 55 -17.54 -6.06 0.42
N ILE A 56 -16.60 -6.99 0.57
CA ILE A 56 -16.13 -7.53 1.84
C ILE A 56 -14.64 -7.80 1.71
N LEU A 57 -13.85 -7.37 2.69
CA LEU A 57 -12.42 -7.66 2.81
C LEU A 57 -12.18 -8.39 4.13
N ILE A 58 -11.62 -9.60 4.08
CA ILE A 58 -11.25 -10.38 5.26
C ILE A 58 -9.74 -10.47 5.30
N LEU A 59 -9.15 -10.02 6.40
CA LEU A 59 -7.71 -10.03 6.61
C LEU A 59 -7.41 -10.84 7.87
N ASP A 60 -6.49 -11.80 7.76
CA ASP A 60 -6.00 -12.55 8.91
C ASP A 60 -4.68 -11.93 9.37
N GLU A 61 -4.64 -11.45 10.61
CA GLU A 61 -3.49 -10.77 11.22
C GLU A 61 -2.80 -9.70 10.32
N PRO A 62 -3.55 -8.72 9.75
CA PRO A 62 -3.00 -7.77 8.77
C PRO A 62 -1.97 -6.79 9.32
N THR A 63 -1.90 -6.68 10.65
CA THR A 63 -0.98 -5.77 11.34
C THR A 63 0.39 -6.38 11.58
N ASN A 64 0.56 -7.67 11.34
CA ASN A 64 1.88 -8.29 11.38
C ASN A 64 2.79 -7.59 10.36
N PHE A 65 3.98 -7.18 10.82
CA PHE A 65 4.97 -6.43 10.03
C PHE A 65 4.60 -4.97 9.72
N LEU A 66 3.51 -4.43 10.30
CA LEU A 66 3.20 -3.00 10.23
C LEU A 66 3.78 -2.25 11.44
N ASP A 67 4.38 -1.10 11.16
CA ASP A 67 4.67 -0.12 12.21
C ASP A 67 3.39 0.62 12.64
N VAL A 68 3.46 1.37 13.74
CA VAL A 68 2.28 2.05 14.32
C VAL A 68 1.61 3.01 13.32
N PHE A 69 2.38 3.66 12.46
CA PHE A 69 1.86 4.59 11.46
C PHE A 69 1.07 3.86 10.37
N CYS A 70 1.56 2.69 9.95
CA CYS A 70 0.86 1.86 8.97
C CYS A 70 -0.42 1.23 9.54
N ILE A 71 -0.44 0.90 10.85
CA ILE A 71 -1.64 0.44 11.55
C ILE A 71 -2.70 1.56 11.59
N GLU A 72 -2.31 2.77 11.98
CA GLU A 72 -3.24 3.92 11.95
C GLU A 72 -3.79 4.21 10.54
N ALA A 73 -2.98 4.00 9.51
CA ALA A 73 -3.45 4.12 8.13
C ALA A 73 -4.53 3.07 7.81
N LEU A 74 -4.30 1.81 8.19
CA LEU A 74 -5.26 0.72 8.02
C LEU A 74 -6.58 0.99 8.74
N GLU A 75 -6.57 1.57 9.94
CA GLU A 75 -7.80 1.90 10.69
C GLU A 75 -8.63 3.04 10.07
N ARG A 76 -8.01 3.90 9.26
CA ARG A 76 -8.67 5.06 8.62
C ARG A 76 -9.23 4.74 7.23
N PHE A 77 -8.90 3.58 6.68
CA PHE A 77 -9.40 3.12 5.38
C PHE A 77 -10.76 2.45 5.50
#